data_AF-A0A0U3AYM9-F1
#
_entry.id   AF-A0A0U3AYM9-F1
#
_cell.length_a   1.000
_cell.length_b   1.000
_cell.length_c   1.000
_cell.angle_alpha   90.00
_cell.angle_beta   90.00
_cell.angle_gamma   90.00
#
_symmetry.space_group_name_H-M   'P 1'
#
loop_
_entity.id
_entity.type
_entity.pdbx_description
1 polymer ?
#
loop_
_entity_poly.entity_id
_entity_poly.type
_entity_poly.pdbx_seq_one_letter_code
_entity_poly.pdbx_strand_id
1 'polypeptide(L)'
;MIMRVLIISFVLPLLLTFSPLSQADILSFAGDGDYNGSVTGDDGWRFNMGSGEMDFWNFTLDQETSLSVNIVSDIVFGLGLYSGELQTDPGFMFSNTGDFSGLFGESMSYIAGTDPFTPFSGNSLSNIMLSAGSYTLALGGNDAGFDMFSDFDYSMNISTQAAAVPEPALGGLFALTLSILLIQRKRLLN
;
A
#
# COMPACT_ATOMS: atom_id res chain seq x y z
N MET A 1 -29.97 43.07 -15.01
CA MET A 1 -28.81 42.65 -14.19
C MET A 1 -29.03 41.31 -13.48
N ILE A 2 -30.27 40.94 -13.11
CA ILE A 2 -30.61 39.69 -12.40
C ILE A 2 -30.45 38.42 -13.26
N MET A 3 -30.68 38.50 -14.57
CA MET A 3 -30.67 37.33 -15.47
C MET A 3 -29.25 36.79 -15.79
N ARG A 4 -28.20 37.61 -15.65
CA ARG A 4 -26.80 37.18 -15.86
C ARG A 4 -26.23 36.43 -14.65
N VAL A 5 -26.69 36.76 -13.44
CA VAL A 5 -26.29 36.07 -12.21
C VAL A 5 -26.89 34.67 -12.15
N LEU A 6 -28.14 34.51 -12.61
CA LEU A 6 -28.84 33.22 -12.63
C LEU A 6 -28.20 32.20 -13.59
N ILE A 7 -27.64 32.65 -14.72
CA ILE A 7 -26.92 31.79 -15.67
C ILE A 7 -25.57 31.35 -15.08
N ILE A 8 -24.83 32.25 -14.41
CA ILE A 8 -23.56 31.90 -13.76
C ILE A 8 -23.79 30.94 -12.58
N SER A 9 -24.86 31.13 -11.81
CA SER A 9 -25.21 30.28 -10.66
C SER A 9 -25.69 28.87 -11.04
N PHE A 10 -26.16 28.64 -12.28
CA PHE A 10 -26.55 27.31 -12.76
C PHE A 10 -25.44 26.60 -13.54
N VAL A 11 -24.57 27.35 -14.23
CA VAL A 11 -23.49 26.77 -15.05
C VAL A 11 -22.33 26.27 -14.19
N LEU A 12 -22.03 26.92 -13.07
CA LEU A 12 -20.96 26.50 -12.16
C LEU A 12 -21.21 25.13 -11.48
N PRO A 13 -22.40 24.83 -10.93
CA PRO A 13 -22.68 23.49 -10.40
C PRO A 13 -22.83 22.43 -11.50
N LEU A 14 -23.24 22.80 -12.72
CA LEU A 14 -23.34 21.88 -13.85
C LEU A 14 -21.96 21.49 -14.41
N LEU A 15 -20.96 22.38 -14.33
CA LEU A 15 -19.56 22.07 -14.66
C LEU A 15 -18.88 21.19 -13.59
N LEU A 16 -19.32 21.28 -12.33
CA LEU A 16 -18.85 20.40 -11.25
C LEU A 16 -19.46 18.99 -11.28
N THR A 17 -20.52 18.77 -12.07
CA THR A 17 -21.13 17.44 -12.26
C THR A 17 -20.50 16.62 -13.40
N PHE A 18 -19.56 17.18 -14.15
CA PHE A 18 -18.75 16.46 -15.14
C PHE A 18 -17.34 16.18 -14.61
N SER A 19 -17.27 15.48 -13.48
CA SER A 19 -16.06 14.75 -13.09
C SER A 19 -16.13 13.36 -13.74
N PRO A 20 -15.22 12.96 -14.65
CA PRO A 20 -14.95 11.54 -14.81
C PRO A 20 -14.47 11.05 -13.44
N LEU A 21 -15.32 10.27 -12.77
CA LEU A 21 -14.97 9.56 -11.54
C LEU A 21 -14.01 8.44 -11.92
N SER A 22 -12.75 8.79 -12.03
CA SER A 22 -11.64 7.88 -11.80
C SER A 22 -10.81 8.57 -10.73
N GLN A 23 -11.21 8.41 -9.48
CA GLN A 23 -10.36 8.79 -8.35
C GLN A 23 -9.39 7.62 -8.15
N ALA A 24 -8.11 7.90 -7.84
CA ALA A 24 -7.20 6.83 -7.46
C ALA A 24 -7.81 6.12 -6.24
N ASP A 25 -8.02 4.81 -6.35
CA ASP A 25 -8.76 4.09 -5.34
C ASP A 25 -7.78 3.77 -4.19
N ILE A 26 -8.07 4.29 -2.99
CA ILE A 26 -7.39 3.87 -1.77
C ILE A 26 -8.07 2.58 -1.31
N LEU A 27 -7.42 1.48 -1.62
CA LEU A 27 -7.92 0.13 -1.39
C LEU A 27 -7.28 -0.44 -0.13
N SER A 28 -7.85 -1.52 0.38
CA SER A 28 -7.27 -2.23 1.52
C SER A 28 -7.34 -3.73 1.30
N PHE A 29 -6.32 -4.44 1.76
CA PHE A 29 -6.32 -5.90 1.76
C PHE A 29 -6.07 -6.47 3.15
N ALA A 30 -6.62 -7.65 3.40
CA ALA A 30 -6.56 -8.32 4.70
C ALA A 30 -5.83 -9.66 4.56
N GLY A 31 -4.50 -9.57 4.41
CA GLY A 31 -3.63 -10.73 4.32
C GLY A 31 -3.53 -11.34 2.91
N ASP A 32 -3.15 -12.61 2.86
CA ASP A 32 -2.85 -13.35 1.63
C ASP A 32 -4.08 -13.52 0.74
N GLY A 33 -3.86 -13.47 -0.57
CA GLY A 33 -4.91 -13.73 -1.55
C GLY A 33 -4.71 -12.98 -2.86
N ASP A 34 -5.73 -13.07 -3.70
CA ASP A 34 -5.80 -12.38 -4.99
C ASP A 34 -6.76 -11.19 -4.87
N TYR A 35 -6.27 -10.01 -5.23
CA TYR A 35 -7.00 -8.74 -5.20
C TYR A 35 -7.03 -8.16 -6.61
N ASN A 36 -8.19 -7.72 -7.06
CA ASN A 36 -8.33 -7.19 -8.41
C ASN A 36 -8.56 -5.69 -8.36
N GLY A 37 -8.05 -4.99 -9.35
CA GLY A 37 -8.27 -3.56 -9.56
C GLY A 37 -8.07 -3.21 -11.03
N SER A 38 -8.15 -1.91 -11.31
CA SER A 38 -7.97 -1.38 -12.65
C SER A 38 -7.40 0.02 -12.54
N VAL A 39 -6.39 0.34 -13.36
CA VAL A 39 -5.85 1.70 -13.46
C VAL A 39 -6.09 2.24 -14.86
N THR A 40 -6.25 3.55 -14.97
CA THR A 40 -6.34 4.21 -16.27
C THR A 40 -4.93 4.52 -16.80
N GLY A 41 -4.63 4.01 -17.99
CA GLY A 41 -3.39 4.29 -18.70
C GLY A 41 -2.23 3.34 -18.39
N ASP A 42 -1.31 3.25 -19.36
CA ASP A 42 -0.19 2.29 -19.35
C ASP A 42 1.12 2.86 -18.78
N ASP A 43 1.20 4.18 -18.56
CA ASP A 43 2.37 4.89 -18.01
C ASP A 43 2.02 5.78 -16.79
N GLY A 44 1.02 5.37 -16.02
CA GLY A 44 0.56 6.08 -14.81
C GLY A 44 1.64 6.27 -13.75
N TRP A 45 2.64 5.39 -13.74
CA TRP A 45 3.79 5.48 -12.87
C TRP A 45 4.64 6.72 -13.16
N ARG A 46 4.78 7.14 -14.42
CA ARG A 46 5.51 8.38 -14.80
C ARG A 46 4.58 9.58 -14.93
N PHE A 47 3.30 9.35 -15.21
CA PHE A 47 2.30 10.38 -15.47
C PHE A 47 1.03 10.16 -14.64
N ASN A 48 1.13 10.37 -13.33
CA ASN A 48 -0.05 10.45 -12.48
C ASN A 48 -0.67 11.85 -12.56
N MET A 49 -1.90 11.94 -13.06
CA MET A 49 -2.67 13.20 -13.15
C MET A 49 -3.71 13.30 -12.03
N GLY A 50 -3.84 12.28 -11.18
CA GLY A 50 -4.84 12.15 -10.13
C GLY A 50 -6.22 11.77 -10.66
N SER A 51 -6.24 11.03 -11.78
CA SER A 51 -7.45 10.56 -12.44
C SER A 51 -7.47 9.02 -12.60
N GLY A 52 -6.99 8.31 -11.58
CA GLY A 52 -7.01 6.85 -11.49
C GLY A 52 -5.87 6.15 -12.24
N GLU A 53 -4.79 6.86 -12.56
CA GLU A 53 -3.60 6.25 -13.17
C GLU A 53 -2.80 5.38 -12.21
N MET A 54 -3.14 5.44 -10.92
CA MET A 54 -2.50 4.69 -9.85
C MET A 54 -3.55 4.22 -8.84
N ASP A 55 -3.33 3.06 -8.25
CA ASP A 55 -4.05 2.64 -7.03
C ASP A 55 -3.11 2.61 -5.84
N PHE A 56 -3.68 2.80 -4.66
CA PHE A 56 -2.96 2.78 -3.40
C PHE A 56 -3.59 1.78 -2.45
N TRP A 57 -2.86 0.73 -2.11
CA TRP A 57 -3.34 -0.34 -1.24
C TRP A 57 -2.76 -0.19 0.16
N ASN A 58 -3.61 0.13 1.13
CA ASN A 58 -3.26 0.19 2.53
C ASN A 58 -3.41 -1.17 3.22
N PHE A 59 -2.44 -1.51 4.07
CA PHE A 59 -2.49 -2.72 4.88
C PHE A 59 -1.70 -2.55 6.17
N THR A 60 -2.01 -3.40 7.15
CA THR A 60 -1.37 -3.38 8.47
C THR A 60 -0.80 -4.75 8.79
N LEU A 61 0.36 -4.77 9.43
CA LEU A 61 1.02 -5.97 9.93
C LEU A 61 1.12 -5.91 11.45
N ASP A 62 0.64 -6.95 12.13
CA ASP A 62 0.70 -7.04 13.59
C ASP A 62 2.07 -7.52 14.10
N GLN A 63 2.88 -8.09 13.21
CA GLN A 63 4.19 -8.67 13.53
C GLN A 63 5.13 -8.60 12.32
N GLU A 64 6.42 -8.81 12.56
CA GLU A 64 7.41 -8.88 11.49
C GLU A 64 7.04 -9.98 10.47
N THR A 65 7.01 -9.62 9.20
CA THR A 65 6.45 -10.43 8.12
C THR A 65 7.23 -10.20 6.84
N SER A 66 7.55 -11.28 6.12
CA SER A 66 8.05 -11.24 4.74
C SER A 66 6.86 -11.07 3.79
N LEU A 67 6.89 -10.05 2.94
CA LEU A 67 5.87 -9.75 1.93
C LEU A 67 6.39 -10.08 0.53
N SER A 68 5.57 -10.76 -0.26
CA SER A 68 5.72 -10.86 -1.71
C SER A 68 4.43 -10.44 -2.40
N VAL A 69 4.59 -9.70 -3.49
CA VAL A 69 3.51 -9.15 -4.33
C VAL A 69 3.79 -9.56 -5.76
N ASN A 70 2.79 -10.06 -6.46
CA ASN A 70 2.88 -10.35 -7.88
C ASN A 70 1.63 -9.87 -8.61
N ILE A 71 1.81 -9.10 -9.68
CA ILE A 71 0.76 -8.57 -10.54
C ILE A 71 0.67 -9.40 -11.80
N VAL A 72 -0.56 -9.76 -12.17
CA VAL A 72 -0.90 -10.40 -13.44
C VAL A 72 -1.83 -9.44 -14.19
N SER A 73 -1.40 -9.01 -15.38
CA SER A 73 -2.07 -7.99 -16.19
C SER A 73 -1.60 -8.06 -17.64
N ASP A 74 -2.31 -7.35 -18.52
CA ASP A 74 -1.94 -7.23 -19.95
C ASP A 74 -0.81 -6.22 -20.21
N ILE A 75 -0.57 -5.30 -19.26
CA ILE A 75 0.55 -4.35 -19.26
C ILE A 75 1.53 -4.65 -18.13
N VAL A 76 2.69 -3.98 -18.12
CA VAL A 76 3.60 -4.01 -16.98
C VAL A 76 3.24 -2.93 -15.96
N PHE A 77 3.12 -3.32 -14.70
CA PHE A 77 2.88 -2.41 -13.57
C PHE A 77 4.18 -2.11 -12.83
N GLY A 78 4.38 -0.83 -12.53
CA GLY A 78 5.32 -0.36 -11.52
C GLY A 78 4.73 -0.53 -10.12
N LEU A 79 5.60 -0.83 -9.15
CA LEU A 79 5.25 -1.05 -7.76
C LEU A 79 6.13 -0.19 -6.86
N GLY A 80 5.55 0.39 -5.82
CA GLY A 80 6.27 1.11 -4.77
C GLY A 80 5.66 0.83 -3.41
N LEU A 81 6.49 0.42 -2.46
CA LEU A 81 6.09 0.05 -1.12
C LEU A 81 6.62 1.07 -0.12
N TYR A 82 5.75 1.54 0.75
CA TYR A 82 6.01 2.60 1.70
C TYR A 82 5.57 2.21 3.11
N SER A 83 6.35 2.60 4.13
CA SER A 83 5.89 2.60 5.52
C SER A 83 5.09 3.87 5.79
N GLY A 84 3.93 3.71 6.41
CA GLY A 84 2.94 4.77 6.57
C GLY A 84 1.63 4.37 5.90
N GLU A 85 0.58 5.13 6.20
CA GLU A 85 -0.75 4.90 5.63
C GLU A 85 -1.19 6.18 4.94
N LEU A 86 -1.51 6.06 3.66
CA LEU A 86 -2.09 7.14 2.88
C LEU A 86 -3.57 7.31 3.26
N GLN A 87 -3.97 8.50 3.67
CA GLN A 87 -5.35 8.77 4.12
C GLN A 87 -6.19 9.42 3.01
N THR A 88 -5.53 10.11 2.08
CA THR A 88 -6.16 10.85 0.99
C THR A 88 -5.42 10.60 -0.32
N ASP A 89 -6.15 10.61 -1.43
CA ASP A 89 -5.56 10.47 -2.76
C ASP A 89 -4.55 11.62 -2.99
N PRO A 90 -3.25 11.30 -3.17
CA PRO A 90 -2.21 12.31 -3.38
C PRO A 90 -2.30 12.93 -4.79
N GLY A 91 -3.01 12.30 -5.72
CA GLY A 91 -3.10 12.67 -7.12
C GLY A 91 -1.73 12.94 -7.74
N PHE A 92 -1.66 14.00 -8.54
CA PHE A 92 -0.43 14.46 -9.20
C PHE A 92 0.74 14.78 -8.25
N MET A 93 0.52 14.88 -6.94
CA MET A 93 1.60 15.15 -6.00
C MET A 93 2.39 13.90 -5.60
N PHE A 94 1.86 12.71 -5.85
CA PHE A 94 2.54 11.47 -5.50
C PHE A 94 3.93 11.41 -6.13
N SER A 95 4.92 10.95 -5.35
CA SER A 95 6.27 10.72 -5.84
C SER A 95 6.62 9.24 -5.79
N ASN A 96 6.86 8.67 -6.95
CA ASN A 96 7.27 7.28 -7.14
C ASN A 96 8.79 7.06 -7.02
N THR A 97 9.56 8.09 -6.65
CA THR A 97 11.04 8.07 -6.69
C THR A 97 11.70 8.10 -5.30
N GLY A 98 10.91 8.12 -4.23
CA GLY A 98 11.41 8.13 -2.86
C GLY A 98 10.32 8.48 -1.86
N ASP A 99 10.73 8.93 -0.67
CA ASP A 99 9.82 9.33 0.40
C ASP A 99 8.80 10.37 -0.08
N PHE A 100 7.58 10.25 0.42
CA PHE A 100 6.47 11.13 0.07
C PHE A 100 5.84 11.74 1.32
N SER A 101 5.38 12.98 1.22
CA SER A 101 4.59 13.64 2.26
C SER A 101 3.32 14.22 1.66
N GLY A 102 2.18 13.87 2.24
CA GLY A 102 0.87 14.33 1.81
C GLY A 102 0.53 15.73 2.33
N LEU A 103 -0.55 16.30 1.80
CA LEU A 103 -1.02 17.64 2.21
C LEU A 103 -1.57 17.68 3.63
N PHE A 104 -2.02 16.55 4.16
CA PHE A 104 -2.71 16.47 5.45
C PHE A 104 -1.82 15.92 6.57
N GLY A 105 -0.51 15.99 6.39
CA GLY A 105 0.47 15.54 7.37
C GLY A 105 0.76 14.05 7.30
N GLU A 106 0.32 13.36 6.24
CA GLU A 106 0.78 12.01 5.93
C GLU A 106 2.28 12.05 5.62
N SER A 107 3.02 11.08 6.14
CA SER A 107 4.43 10.90 5.81
C SER A 107 4.66 9.43 5.52
N MET A 108 5.13 9.16 4.31
CA MET A 108 5.39 7.84 3.78
C MET A 108 6.89 7.71 3.51
N SER A 109 7.53 6.71 4.12
CA SER A 109 8.94 6.42 3.83
C SER A 109 9.04 5.24 2.87
N TYR A 110 9.79 5.43 1.79
CA TYR A 110 9.99 4.44 0.75
C TYR A 110 10.84 3.27 1.27
N ILE A 111 10.36 2.05 1.03
CA ILE A 111 11.00 0.81 1.45
C ILE A 111 11.62 0.10 0.26
N ALA A 112 10.79 -0.18 -0.74
CA ALA A 112 11.16 -1.00 -1.89
C ALA A 112 10.22 -0.69 -3.07
N GLY A 113 10.64 -1.01 -4.28
CA GLY A 113 9.88 -0.70 -5.47
C GLY A 113 10.61 -1.15 -6.72
N THR A 114 9.89 -1.12 -7.83
CA THR A 114 10.41 -1.38 -9.18
C THR A 114 10.99 -0.07 -9.75
N ASP A 115 11.88 -0.16 -10.73
CA ASP A 115 12.50 1.04 -11.30
C ASP A 115 11.46 1.93 -11.99
N PRO A 116 11.25 3.17 -11.51
CA PRO A 116 10.27 4.09 -12.09
C PRO A 116 10.62 4.64 -13.47
N PHE A 117 11.86 4.44 -13.93
CA PHE A 117 12.36 5.03 -15.17
C PHE A 117 12.75 4.01 -16.23
N THR A 118 12.64 2.72 -15.93
CA THR A 118 12.91 1.64 -16.87
C THR A 118 11.59 0.98 -17.26
N PRO A 119 11.03 1.31 -18.44
CA PRO A 119 9.81 0.69 -18.92
C PRO A 119 9.93 -0.83 -18.95
N PHE A 120 8.81 -1.52 -18.76
CA PHE A 120 8.73 -2.98 -18.68
C PHE A 120 9.47 -3.62 -17.48
N SER A 121 9.99 -2.81 -16.55
CA SER A 121 10.52 -3.29 -15.27
C SER A 121 9.40 -3.27 -14.24
N GLY A 122 8.93 -4.43 -13.79
CA GLY A 122 7.90 -4.44 -12.76
C GLY A 122 7.21 -5.77 -12.47
N ASN A 123 5.93 -5.68 -12.16
CA ASN A 123 4.99 -6.76 -11.83
C ASN A 123 5.25 -7.52 -10.53
N SER A 124 6.40 -7.38 -9.87
CA SER A 124 6.59 -8.10 -8.60
C SER A 124 7.53 -7.41 -7.62
N LEU A 125 7.24 -7.62 -6.35
CA LEU A 125 8.13 -7.43 -5.21
C LEU A 125 8.25 -8.77 -4.50
N SER A 126 9.45 -9.18 -4.09
CA SER A 126 9.63 -10.51 -3.49
C SER A 126 10.45 -10.45 -2.21
N ASN A 127 9.99 -11.18 -1.20
CA ASN A 127 10.65 -11.39 0.08
C ASN A 127 11.07 -10.09 0.78
N ILE A 128 10.21 -9.08 0.78
CA ILE A 128 10.45 -7.81 1.46
C ILE A 128 10.14 -7.99 2.93
N MET A 129 11.16 -7.89 3.79
CA MET A 129 10.97 -7.96 5.24
C MET A 129 10.41 -6.65 5.78
N LEU A 130 9.26 -6.74 6.44
CA LEU A 130 8.54 -5.62 7.04
C LEU A 130 8.37 -5.87 8.54
N SER A 131 8.53 -4.82 9.34
CA SER A 131 8.19 -4.85 10.77
C SER A 131 6.67 -4.77 10.98
N ALA A 132 6.22 -4.84 12.23
CA ALA A 132 4.84 -4.50 12.55
C ALA A 132 4.59 -3.01 12.28
N GLY A 133 3.46 -2.67 11.65
CA GLY A 133 3.12 -1.30 11.27
C GLY A 133 2.09 -1.19 10.15
N SER A 134 1.80 0.04 9.75
CA SER A 134 0.96 0.36 8.59
C SER A 134 1.81 0.64 7.36
N TYR A 135 1.31 0.20 6.21
CA TYR A 135 2.01 0.28 4.94
C TYR A 135 1.04 0.67 3.82
N THR A 136 1.59 1.30 2.78
CA THR A 136 0.90 1.61 1.53
C THR A 136 1.69 1.03 0.38
N LEU A 137 1.03 0.24 -0.46
CA LEU A 137 1.54 -0.25 -1.73
C LEU A 137 0.92 0.58 -2.86
N ALA A 138 1.74 1.36 -3.54
CA ALA A 138 1.37 2.10 -4.73
C ALA A 138 1.61 1.23 -5.96
N LEU A 139 0.67 1.25 -6.90
CA LEU A 139 0.78 0.56 -8.18
C LEU A 139 0.24 1.43 -9.32
N GLY A 140 0.82 1.28 -10.50
CA GLY A 140 0.39 1.99 -11.71
C GLY A 140 1.12 1.47 -12.95
N GLY A 141 0.62 1.74 -14.14
CA GLY A 141 1.25 1.30 -15.39
C GLY A 141 2.68 1.84 -15.54
N ASN A 142 3.63 0.98 -15.92
CA ASN A 142 5.04 1.30 -16.18
C ASN A 142 5.49 0.75 -17.55
N ASP A 143 4.58 0.75 -18.51
CA ASP A 143 4.86 0.41 -19.90
C ASP A 143 5.53 1.60 -20.63
N ALA A 144 6.07 1.37 -21.82
CA ALA A 144 6.64 2.42 -22.66
C ALA A 144 5.60 3.13 -23.55
N GLY A 145 4.31 2.88 -23.29
CA GLY A 145 3.21 3.38 -24.09
C GLY A 145 2.85 4.84 -23.84
N PHE A 146 1.79 5.28 -24.53
CA PHE A 146 1.17 6.59 -24.36
C PHE A 146 -0.36 6.43 -24.30
N ASP A 147 -0.85 5.26 -23.92
CA ASP A 147 -2.28 5.07 -23.72
C ASP A 147 -2.63 5.64 -22.35
N MET A 148 -3.32 6.77 -22.34
CA MET A 148 -3.65 7.54 -21.14
C MET A 148 -5.13 7.42 -20.77
N PHE A 149 -5.91 6.67 -21.54
CA PHE A 149 -7.37 6.72 -21.49
C PHE A 149 -8.03 5.34 -21.45
N SER A 150 -7.29 4.28 -21.80
CA SER A 150 -7.77 2.91 -21.62
C SER A 150 -7.61 2.47 -20.16
N ASP A 151 -8.55 1.67 -19.69
CA ASP A 151 -8.46 1.03 -18.39
C ASP A 151 -7.74 -0.32 -18.53
N PHE A 152 -6.84 -0.59 -17.60
CA PHE A 152 -6.01 -1.80 -17.55
C PHE A 152 -6.28 -2.56 -16.26
N ASP A 153 -7.00 -3.67 -16.40
CA ASP A 153 -7.31 -4.56 -15.29
C ASP A 153 -6.06 -5.34 -14.85
N TYR A 154 -5.97 -5.58 -13.54
CA TYR A 154 -4.91 -6.38 -12.96
C TYR A 154 -5.43 -7.29 -11.84
N SER A 155 -4.68 -8.37 -11.60
CA SER A 155 -4.83 -9.25 -10.46
C SER A 155 -3.54 -9.26 -9.64
N MET A 156 -3.63 -8.78 -8.41
CA MET A 156 -2.56 -8.68 -7.44
C MET A 156 -2.61 -9.87 -6.47
N ASN A 157 -1.63 -10.76 -6.58
CA ASN A 157 -1.40 -11.85 -5.65
C ASN A 157 -0.49 -11.37 -4.50
N ILE A 158 -1.00 -11.47 -3.28
CA ILE A 158 -0.29 -11.16 -2.04
C ILE A 158 0.04 -12.47 -1.32
N SER A 159 1.31 -12.64 -0.94
CA SER A 159 1.75 -13.71 -0.07
C SER A 159 2.60 -13.15 1.07
N THR A 160 2.26 -13.55 2.30
CA THR A 160 2.94 -13.14 3.51
C THR A 160 3.46 -14.35 4.28
N GLN A 161 4.62 -14.18 4.91
CA GLN A 161 5.19 -15.17 5.80
C GLN A 161 5.66 -14.47 7.07
N ALA A 162 4.91 -14.68 8.15
CA ALA A 162 5.29 -14.17 9.46
C ALA A 162 6.66 -14.70 9.91
N ALA A 163 7.50 -13.83 10.45
CA ALA A 163 8.72 -14.24 11.12
C ALA A 163 8.35 -15.09 12.35
N ALA A 164 8.99 -16.26 12.48
CA ALA A 164 8.76 -17.12 13.64
C ALA A 164 9.25 -16.39 14.90
N VAL A 165 8.32 -15.94 15.74
CA VAL A 165 8.64 -15.41 17.07
C VAL A 165 9.09 -16.59 17.93
N PRO A 166 10.33 -16.62 18.45
CA PRO A 166 10.74 -17.68 19.37
C PRO A 166 9.83 -17.62 20.59
N GLU A 167 9.06 -18.68 20.83
CA GLU A 167 8.25 -18.76 22.04
C GLU A 167 9.17 -18.58 23.27
N PRO A 168 8.74 -17.81 24.29
CA PRO A 168 9.45 -17.80 25.56
C PRO A 168 9.60 -19.25 26.02
N ALA A 169 10.80 -19.66 26.44
CA ALA A 169 11.03 -21.03 26.90
C ALA A 169 10.22 -21.31 28.18
N LEU A 170 8.93 -21.64 28.02
CA LEU A 170 7.98 -21.88 29.09
C LEU A 170 8.47 -23.04 29.98
N GLY A 171 9.13 -24.03 29.39
CA GLY A 171 9.80 -25.10 30.13
C GLY A 171 10.91 -24.61 31.06
N GLY A 172 11.68 -23.59 30.64
CA GLY A 172 12.71 -22.97 31.47
C GLY A 172 12.14 -22.15 32.63
N LEU A 173 11.08 -21.37 32.36
CA LEU A 173 10.35 -20.63 33.41
C LEU A 173 9.66 -21.56 34.40
N PHE A 174 9.10 -22.68 33.93
CA PHE A 174 8.48 -23.69 34.77
C PHE A 174 9.53 -24.40 35.65
N ALA A 175 10.68 -24.76 35.09
CA ALA A 175 11.77 -25.37 35.85
C ALA A 175 12.35 -24.41 36.92
N LEU A 176 12.47 -23.12 36.60
CA LEU A 176 12.91 -22.09 37.55
C LEU A 176 11.92 -21.89 38.70
N THR A 177 10.63 -21.79 38.39
CA THR A 177 9.59 -21.64 39.42
C THR A 177 9.51 -22.88 40.32
N LEU A 178 9.62 -24.09 39.76
CA LEU A 178 9.69 -25.34 40.54
C LEU A 178 10.94 -25.37 41.45
N SER A 179 12.08 -24.93 40.93
CA SER A 179 13.34 -24.85 41.69
C SER A 179 13.24 -23.87 42.86
N ILE A 180 12.63 -22.69 42.64
CA ILE A 180 12.40 -21.70 43.69
C ILE A 180 11.46 -22.25 44.77
N LEU A 181 10.37 -22.94 44.39
CA LEU A 181 9.44 -23.58 45.32
C LEU A 181 10.11 -24.68 46.16
N LEU A 182 10.96 -25.49 45.55
CA LEU A 182 11.72 -26.53 46.25
C LEU A 182 12.74 -25.93 47.24
N ILE A 183 13.41 -24.85 46.86
CA ILE A 183 14.34 -24.12 47.75
C ILE A 183 13.59 -23.49 48.93
N GLN A 184 12.43 -22.88 48.69
CA GLN A 184 11.60 -22.28 49.75
C GLN A 184 11.07 -23.35 50.72
N ARG A 185 10.60 -24.49 50.21
CA ARG A 185 10.16 -25.61 51.06
C ARG A 185 11.29 -26.11 51.96
N LYS A 186 12.51 -26.22 51.43
CA LYS A 186 13.68 -26.67 52.20
C LYS A 186 14.10 -25.67 53.27
N ARG A 187 13.87 -24.37 53.06
CA ARG A 187 14.12 -23.32 54.07
C ARG A 187 13.06 -23.25 55.17
N LEU A 188 11.82 -23.68 54.91
CA LEU A 188 10.75 -23.71 55.91
C LEU A 188 10.79 -24.94 56.83
N LEU A 189 11.49 -25.99 56.40
CA LEU A 189 11.61 -27.26 57.14
C LEU A 189 12.89 -27.38 57.98
N ASN A 190 13.80 -26.40 57.87
CA ASN A 190 15.01 -26.25 58.68
C ASN A 190 14.84 -25.04 59.59
#